data_AF-A0A970UQG7-F1
#
_entry.id   AF-A0A970UQG7-F1
#
_cell.length_a   1.000
_cell.length_b   1.000
_cell.length_c   1.000
_cell.angle_alpha   90.00
_cell.angle_beta   90.00
_cell.angle_gamma   90.00
#
_symmetry.space_group_name_H-M   'P 1'
#
loop_
_entity.id
_entity.type
_entity.pdbx_description
1 polymer ?
#
loop_
_entity_poly.entity_id
_entity_poly.type
_entity_poly.pdbx_seq_one_letter_code
_entity_poly.pdbx_strand_id
1 'polypeptide(L)'
;MNLSELYRLRPLLLATMLLILGPCTLFAQRKINLTKFETPSARLVFLDPGTSYLVPHTVRAFENALAFHQQFWNYDPSEKTNILFNDFTDVGNGGTMVIPWNYLKIAVAPFDYTYSVVLPL
;
A
#
# COMPACT_ATOMS: atom_id res chain seq x y z
N MET A 1 -37.22 29.94 -20.35
CA MET A 1 -36.61 28.93 -21.25
C MET A 1 -37.69 27.92 -21.62
N ASN A 2 -37.98 27.75 -22.91
CA ASN A 2 -39.11 26.96 -23.38
C ASN A 2 -38.76 25.45 -23.38
N LEU A 3 -39.71 24.54 -23.16
CA LEU A 3 -39.42 23.10 -23.03
C LEU A 3 -38.71 22.54 -24.27
N SER A 4 -39.06 23.04 -25.46
CA SER A 4 -38.48 22.69 -26.76
C SER A 4 -37.01 23.10 -26.92
N GLU A 5 -36.58 24.20 -26.32
CA GLU A 5 -35.20 24.67 -26.31
C GLU A 5 -34.32 23.74 -25.45
N LEU A 6 -34.86 23.26 -24.33
CA LEU A 6 -34.18 22.34 -23.42
C LEU A 6 -33.88 20.98 -24.10
N TYR A 7 -34.80 20.46 -24.91
CA TYR A 7 -34.57 19.23 -25.68
C TYR A 7 -33.52 19.39 -26.78
N ARG A 8 -33.42 20.57 -27.40
CA ARG A 8 -32.37 20.86 -28.41
C ARG A 8 -30.98 20.97 -27.78
N LEU A 9 -30.88 21.48 -26.55
CA LEU A 9 -29.62 21.66 -25.83
C LEU A 9 -29.16 20.41 -25.06
N ARG A 10 -30.03 19.41 -24.88
CA ARG A 10 -29.73 18.16 -24.14
C ARG A 10 -28.47 17.41 -24.60
N PRO A 11 -28.21 17.19 -25.91
CA PRO A 11 -26.98 16.50 -26.33
C PRO A 11 -25.73 17.33 -26.07
N LEU A 12 -25.83 18.67 -26.15
CA LEU A 12 -24.73 19.58 -25.83
C LEU A 12 -24.41 19.54 -24.33
N LEU A 13 -25.43 19.51 -23.48
CA LEU A 13 -25.29 19.38 -22.02
C LEU A 13 -24.71 18.01 -21.62
N LEU A 14 -25.14 16.92 -22.27
CA LEU A 14 -24.56 15.59 -22.06
C LEU A 14 -23.10 15.52 -22.51
N ALA A 15 -22.77 16.10 -23.67
CA ALA A 15 -21.41 16.13 -24.18
C ALA A 15 -20.48 16.96 -23.27
N THR A 16 -20.93 18.12 -22.79
CA THR A 16 -20.16 18.95 -21.84
C THR A 16 -19.99 18.25 -20.49
N MET A 17 -21.02 17.60 -19.95
CA MET A 17 -20.90 16.78 -18.74
C MET A 17 -19.88 15.64 -18.92
N LEU A 18 -19.88 14.95 -20.06
CA LEU A 18 -18.92 13.89 -20.37
C LEU A 18 -17.49 14.43 -20.51
N LEU A 19 -17.34 15.61 -21.11
CA LEU A 19 -16.05 16.27 -21.31
C LEU A 19 -15.42 16.78 -19.99
N ILE A 20 -16.25 17.13 -19.01
CA ILE A 20 -15.80 17.60 -17.68
C ILE A 20 -15.49 16.41 -16.76
N LEU A 21 -16.34 15.37 -16.76
CA LEU A 21 -16.17 14.20 -15.90
C LEU A 21 -15.09 13.21 -16.42
N GLY A 22 -14.91 13.11 -17.73
CA GLY A 22 -13.95 12.21 -18.37
C GLY A 22 -12.48 12.41 -17.94
N PRO A 23 -11.92 13.64 -17.94
CA PRO A 23 -10.55 13.85 -17.51
C PRO A 23 -10.38 13.73 -15.99
N CYS A 24 -11.44 13.97 -15.20
CA CYS A 24 -11.37 13.87 -13.74
C CYS A 24 -11.02 12.44 -13.25
N THR A 25 -11.39 11.40 -14.01
CA THR A 25 -11.06 10.00 -13.66
C THR A 25 -9.65 9.61 -14.08
N LEU A 26 -9.10 10.21 -15.14
CA LEU A 26 -7.74 9.95 -15.62
C LEU A 26 -6.67 10.54 -14.68
N PHE A 27 -6.92 11.72 -14.11
CA PHE A 27 -6.00 12.35 -13.15
C PHE A 27 -6.16 11.83 -11.72
N ALA A 28 -7.27 11.14 -11.39
CA ALA A 28 -7.51 10.61 -10.05
C ALA A 28 -6.70 9.34 -9.74
N GLN A 29 -6.21 8.61 -10.74
CA GLN A 29 -5.32 7.47 -10.51
C GLN A 29 -3.91 7.97 -10.19
N ARG A 30 -3.67 8.28 -8.92
CA ARG A 30 -2.33 8.48 -8.38
C ARG A 30 -1.52 7.21 -8.70
N LYS A 31 -0.44 7.34 -9.48
CA LYS A 31 0.45 6.23 -9.79
C LYS A 31 1.10 5.76 -8.48
N ILE A 32 0.60 4.65 -7.96
CA ILE A 32 1.22 3.96 -6.84
C ILE A 32 2.37 3.12 -7.40
N ASN A 33 3.60 3.43 -6.99
CA ASN A 33 4.76 2.61 -7.34
C ASN A 33 4.89 1.49 -6.32
N LEU A 34 4.41 0.30 -6.68
CA LEU A 34 4.66 -0.91 -5.92
C LEU A 34 6.04 -1.45 -6.33
N THR A 35 6.99 -1.42 -5.39
CA THR A 35 8.38 -1.80 -5.61
C THR A 35 8.70 -3.09 -4.84
N LYS A 36 9.73 -3.80 -5.29
CA LYS A 36 10.22 -5.02 -4.62
C LYS A 36 11.72 -4.95 -4.34
N PHE A 37 12.11 -5.56 -3.23
CA PHE A 37 13.50 -5.80 -2.86
C PHE A 37 13.65 -7.27 -2.46
N GLU A 38 14.70 -7.96 -2.92
CA GLU A 38 14.86 -9.39 -2.69
C GLU A 38 16.23 -9.73 -2.09
N THR A 39 16.23 -10.67 -1.15
CA THR A 39 17.42 -11.39 -0.66
C THR A 39 17.30 -12.87 -1.03
N PRO A 40 18.31 -13.71 -0.73
CA PRO A 40 18.16 -15.15 -0.81
C PRO A 40 17.03 -15.69 0.09
N SER A 41 16.81 -15.07 1.27
CA SER A 41 15.87 -15.56 2.29
C SER A 41 14.48 -14.90 2.22
N ALA A 42 14.36 -13.69 1.65
CA ALA A 42 13.12 -12.91 1.68
C ALA A 42 12.82 -12.11 0.40
N ARG A 43 11.54 -11.79 0.23
CA ARG A 43 10.98 -10.89 -0.79
C ARG A 43 10.18 -9.81 -0.08
N LEU A 44 10.67 -8.58 -0.09
CA LEU A 44 9.99 -7.42 0.47
C LEU A 44 9.27 -6.65 -0.63
N VAL A 45 7.96 -6.44 -0.48
CA VAL A 45 7.11 -5.64 -1.37
C VAL A 45 6.64 -4.41 -0.60
N PHE A 46 6.73 -3.23 -1.20
CA PHE A 46 6.47 -1.97 -0.51
C PHE A 46 6.07 -0.83 -1.46
N LEU A 47 5.57 0.27 -0.89
CA LEU A 47 5.09 1.45 -1.61
C LEU A 47 6.16 2.55 -1.65
N ASP A 48 6.64 2.90 -2.84
CA ASP A 48 7.64 3.96 -3.06
C ASP A 48 6.96 5.29 -3.44
N PRO A 49 7.47 6.46 -3.00
CA PRO A 49 8.71 6.71 -2.26
C PRO A 49 8.60 6.73 -0.72
N GLY A 50 7.42 6.46 -0.17
CA GLY A 50 7.14 6.68 1.26
C GLY A 50 7.86 5.72 2.22
N THR A 51 8.18 4.49 1.81
CA THR A 51 8.68 3.45 2.75
C THR A 51 10.07 2.92 2.43
N SER A 52 10.74 3.45 1.41
CA SER A 52 11.98 2.89 0.87
C SER A 52 13.15 2.96 1.84
N TYR A 53 13.16 3.96 2.73
CA TYR A 53 14.18 4.11 3.77
C TYR A 53 14.12 2.99 4.83
N LEU A 54 12.97 2.32 5.01
CA LEU A 54 12.79 1.22 5.98
C LEU A 54 13.30 -0.13 5.49
N VAL A 55 13.49 -0.28 4.18
CA VAL A 55 13.91 -1.51 3.51
C VAL A 55 15.20 -2.10 4.11
N PRO A 56 16.33 -1.37 4.19
CA PRO A 56 17.57 -1.95 4.70
C PRO A 56 17.48 -2.37 6.18
N HIS A 57 16.73 -1.62 6.99
CA HIS A 57 16.56 -1.92 8.41
C HIS A 57 15.73 -3.19 8.61
N THR A 58 14.66 -3.35 7.84
CA THR A 58 13.74 -4.47 8.00
C THR A 58 14.32 -5.76 7.45
N VAL A 59 15.03 -5.71 6.32
CA VAL A 59 15.78 -6.86 5.81
C VAL A 59 16.80 -7.32 6.84
N ARG A 60 17.60 -6.41 7.42
CA ARG A 60 18.57 -6.79 8.45
C ARG A 60 17.92 -7.39 9.68
N ALA A 61 16.82 -6.80 10.17
CA ALA A 61 16.10 -7.33 11.31
C ALA A 61 15.55 -8.74 11.04
N PHE A 62 14.98 -8.95 9.85
CA PHE A 62 14.49 -10.25 9.40
C PHE A 62 15.60 -11.30 9.34
N GLU A 63 16.73 -11.02 8.68
CA GLU A 63 17.83 -11.99 8.53
C GLU A 63 18.44 -12.35 9.89
N ASN A 64 18.55 -11.39 10.82
CA ASN A 64 19.01 -11.65 12.18
C ASN A 64 18.05 -12.58 12.95
N ALA A 65 16.75 -12.32 12.86
CA ALA A 65 15.74 -13.16 13.48
C ALA A 65 15.74 -14.56 12.86
N LEU A 66 15.82 -14.66 11.52
CA LEU A 66 15.88 -15.93 10.82
C LEU A 66 17.11 -16.75 11.22
N ALA A 67 18.28 -16.11 11.31
CA ALA A 67 19.51 -16.78 11.77
C ALA A 67 19.36 -17.34 13.19
N PHE A 68 18.75 -16.58 14.10
CA PHE A 68 18.42 -17.08 15.44
C PHE A 68 17.45 -18.26 15.37
N HIS A 69 16.42 -18.18 14.53
CA HIS A 69 15.44 -19.26 14.38
C HIS A 69 16.05 -20.55 13.83
N GLN A 70 16.94 -20.42 12.84
CA GLN A 70 17.72 -21.52 12.27
C GLN A 70 18.61 -22.18 13.33
N GLN A 71 19.31 -21.39 14.14
CA GLN A 71 20.21 -21.93 15.17
C GLN A 71 19.46 -22.57 16.34
N PHE A 72 18.39 -21.96 16.82
CA PHE A 72 17.71 -22.38 18.04
C PHE A 72 16.65 -23.46 17.80
N TRP A 73 15.88 -23.35 16.72
CA TRP A 73 14.79 -24.30 16.40
C TRP A 73 15.09 -25.21 15.21
N ASN A 74 16.26 -25.11 14.58
CA ASN A 74 16.56 -25.79 13.31
C ASN A 74 15.49 -25.50 12.24
N TYR A 75 14.95 -24.27 12.25
CA TYR A 75 13.91 -23.84 11.33
C TYR A 75 14.55 -23.38 10.01
N ASP A 76 14.35 -24.15 8.94
CA ASP A 76 14.80 -23.80 7.59
C ASP A 76 13.61 -23.58 6.64
N PRO A 77 13.33 -22.32 6.23
CA PRO A 77 12.25 -22.05 5.29
C PRO A 77 12.52 -22.70 3.93
N SER A 78 11.60 -23.54 3.46
CA SER A 78 11.69 -24.14 2.11
C SER A 78 11.56 -23.12 0.97
N GLU A 79 11.05 -21.92 1.28
CA GLU A 79 10.85 -20.84 0.32
C GLU A 79 11.20 -19.49 0.94
N LYS A 80 11.48 -18.50 0.07
CA LYS A 80 11.65 -17.11 0.49
C LYS A 80 10.41 -16.60 1.24
N THR A 81 10.62 -15.98 2.40
CA THR A 81 9.56 -15.31 3.16
C THR A 81 9.10 -14.05 2.43
N ASN A 82 7.79 -13.89 2.24
CA ASN A 82 7.20 -12.69 1.66
C ASN A 82 6.89 -11.67 2.77
N ILE A 83 7.38 -10.45 2.60
CA ILE A 83 7.14 -9.36 3.53
C ILE A 83 6.41 -8.25 2.78
N LEU A 84 5.25 -7.83 3.28
CA LEU A 84 4.52 -6.68 2.74
C LEU A 84 4.59 -5.51 3.71
N PHE A 85 5.16 -4.40 3.25
CA PHE A 85 4.94 -3.09 3.85
C PHE A 85 3.66 -2.46 3.34
N ASN A 86 2.81 -2.06 4.29
CA ASN A 86 1.60 -1.34 3.99
C ASN A 86 1.41 -0.15 4.92
N ASP A 87 0.70 0.86 4.45
CA ASP A 87 0.24 2.02 5.21
C ASP A 87 -1.22 2.27 4.85
N PHE A 88 -2.01 1.19 4.86
CA PHE A 88 -3.42 1.22 4.44
C PHE A 88 -4.37 1.61 5.57
N THR A 89 -3.86 1.71 6.79
CA THR A 89 -4.65 1.93 8.01
C THR A 89 -4.01 3.05 8.81
N ASP A 90 -4.81 3.90 9.44
CA ASP A 90 -4.33 5.00 10.29
C ASP A 90 -3.73 4.51 11.63
N VAL A 91 -3.71 3.18 11.85
CA VAL A 91 -3.17 2.52 13.04
C VAL A 91 -2.17 1.45 12.62
N GLY A 92 -1.03 1.42 13.31
CA GLY A 92 0.00 0.40 13.19
C GLY A 92 -0.50 -0.98 13.57
N ASN A 93 -0.42 -1.92 12.64
CA ASN A 93 -0.69 -3.34 12.85
C ASN A 93 0.40 -4.20 12.19
N GLY A 94 1.09 -5.02 12.98
CA GLY A 94 1.96 -6.09 12.49
C GLY A 94 1.24 -7.43 12.62
N GLY A 95 1.31 -8.28 11.60
CA GLY A 95 0.66 -9.59 11.62
C GLY A 95 1.40 -10.60 10.76
N THR A 96 1.48 -11.83 11.24
CA THR A 96 1.89 -12.98 10.43
C THR A 96 0.63 -13.71 9.98
N MET A 97 0.66 -14.31 8.79
CA MET A 97 -0.38 -15.26 8.40
C MET A 97 0.25 -16.45 7.69
N VAL A 98 -0.39 -17.61 7.81
CA VAL A 98 0.09 -18.87 7.24
C VAL A 98 -0.39 -19.10 5.79
N ILE A 99 -1.18 -18.18 5.23
CA ILE A 99 -1.72 -18.29 3.86
C ILE A 99 -1.50 -16.99 3.09
N PRO A 100 -0.66 -16.97 2.04
CA PRO A 100 0.24 -18.05 1.61
C PRO A 100 1.38 -18.27 2.64
N TRP A 101 1.96 -19.47 2.67
CA TRP A 101 3.02 -19.86 3.59
C TRP A 101 4.16 -18.82 3.62
N ASN A 102 4.67 -18.52 4.82
CA ASN A 102 5.76 -17.56 5.05
C ASN A 102 5.42 -16.12 4.63
N TYR A 103 4.32 -15.57 5.14
CA TYR A 103 3.95 -14.16 4.92
C TYR A 103 3.97 -13.33 6.20
N LEU A 104 4.66 -12.18 6.10
CA LEU A 104 4.76 -11.17 7.13
C LEU A 104 4.14 -9.86 6.63
N LYS A 105 3.10 -9.38 7.30
CA LYS A 105 2.49 -8.07 7.07
C LYS A 105 2.99 -7.09 8.12
N ILE A 106 3.61 -6.00 7.68
CA ILE A 106 4.07 -4.95 8.59
C ILE A 106 3.40 -3.65 8.15
N ALA A 107 2.58 -3.06 9.02
CA ALA A 107 2.08 -1.71 8.82
C ALA A 107 3.04 -0.68 9.41
N VAL A 108 3.27 0.41 8.67
CA VAL A 108 4.19 1.49 9.06
C VAL A 108 3.48 2.55 9.92
N ALA A 109 2.16 2.58 9.90
CA ALA A 109 1.35 3.51 10.68
C ALA A 109 1.68 3.48 12.19
N PRO A 110 1.55 4.62 12.90
CA PRO A 110 1.74 4.66 14.34
C PRO A 110 0.70 3.80 15.06
N PHE A 111 1.10 3.09 16.11
CA PHE A 111 0.20 2.25 16.92
C PHE A 111 -0.83 3.06 17.74
N ASP A 112 -0.63 4.36 17.89
CA ASP A 112 -1.45 5.22 18.73
C ASP A 112 -1.70 6.58 18.07
N TYR A 113 -2.90 7.13 18.30
CA TYR A 113 -3.36 8.44 17.82
C TYR A 113 -2.65 9.62 18.48
N THR A 114 -1.79 9.36 19.48
CA THR A 114 -0.99 10.38 20.18
C THR A 114 -0.17 11.26 19.22
N TYR A 115 0.10 10.80 18.00
CA TYR A 115 0.81 11.55 16.94
C TYR A 115 -0.10 12.04 15.80
N SER A 116 -1.42 11.92 15.93
CA SER A 116 -2.38 12.44 14.97
C SER A 116 -2.54 13.95 15.17
N VAL A 117 -2.13 14.75 14.19
CA VAL A 117 -2.47 16.18 14.18
C VAL A 117 -3.93 16.31 13.76
N VAL A 118 -4.84 16.37 14.74
CA VAL A 118 -6.21 16.79 14.48
C VAL A 118 -6.17 18.31 14.27
N LEU A 119 -6.22 18.75 13.03
CA LEU A 119 -6.42 20.17 12.73
C LEU A 119 -7.77 20.59 13.34
N PRO A 120 -7.81 21.58 14.26
CA PRO A 120 -9.07 22.13 14.70
C PRO A 120 -9.69 22.85 13.50
N LEU A 121 -10.90 22.41 13.11
CA LEU A 121 -11.74 23.08 12.12
C LEU A 121 -12.26 24.41 12.67
#